data_AF-A0AA51ECM7-F1
#
_entry.id   AF-A0AA51ECM7-F1
#
_cell.length_a   1.000
_cell.length_b   1.000
_cell.length_c   1.000
_cell.angle_alpha   90.00
_cell.angle_beta   90.00
_cell.angle_gamma   90.00
#
_symmetry.space_group_name_H-M   'P 1'
#
loop_
_entity.id
_entity.type
_entity.pdbx_description
1 polymer ?
#
loop_
_entity_poly.entity_id
_entity_poly.type
_entity_poly.pdbx_seq_one_letter_code
_entity_poly.pdbx_strand_id
1 'polypeptide(L)'
;IVFSGVYVIIVYFMTSQPMEVDRILMFAAVNILTALVAQSLGLLIGAAMKIETGVYLGPVTTIPVVLFSGFFINFDAIPEYLSWLTYVSYIRYGFEGAMLSVYGYDREKLKCS
;
A
#
# COMPACT_ATOMS: atom_id res chain seq x y z
N ILE A 1 1.82 5.00 13.32
CA ILE A 1 1.70 6.41 12.86
C ILE A 1 3.05 7.11 12.82
N VAL A 2 3.75 7.32 13.95
CA VAL A 2 5.06 8.03 13.95
C VAL A 2 6.06 7.43 12.97
N PHE A 3 6.31 6.11 13.04
CA PHE A 3 7.22 5.42 12.12
C PHE A 3 6.81 5.55 10.65
N SER A 4 5.51 5.35 10.36
CA SER A 4 4.96 5.49 9.01
C SER A 4 5.10 6.92 8.47
N GLY A 5 4.91 7.94 9.32
CA GLY A 5 5.06 9.34 8.95
C GLY A 5 6.51 9.70 8.63
N VAL A 6 7.46 9.27 9.46
CA VAL A 6 8.90 9.44 9.19
C VAL A 6 9.31 8.76 7.88
N TYR A 7 8.83 7.54 7.64
CA TYR A 7 9.08 6.83 6.39
C TYR A 7 8.56 7.59 5.17
N VAL A 8 7.30 8.06 5.21
CA VAL A 8 6.70 8.85 4.13
C VAL A 8 7.52 10.11 3.82
N ILE A 9 7.94 10.85 4.85
CA ILE A 9 8.74 12.07 4.67
C ILE A 9 10.05 11.75 3.93
N ILE A 10 10.80 10.74 4.40
CA ILE A 10 12.07 10.35 3.79
C ILE A 10 11.88 9.93 2.34
N VAL A 11 10.90 9.06 2.06
CA VAL A 11 10.64 8.55 0.71
C VAL A 11 10.21 9.66 -0.23
N TYR A 12 9.38 10.60 0.22
CA TYR A 12 8.91 11.72 -0.60
C TYR A 12 10.07 12.62 -1.04
N PHE A 13 11.00 12.91 -0.12
CA PHE A 13 12.21 13.67 -0.43
C PHE A 13 13.16 12.89 -1.36
N MET A 14 13.38 11.59 -1.11
CA MET A 14 14.27 10.77 -1.93
C MET A 14 13.77 10.57 -3.36
N THR A 15 12.45 10.52 -3.55
CA THR A 15 11.82 10.34 -4.87
C THR A 15 11.59 11.64 -5.61
N SER A 16 11.99 12.79 -5.05
CA SER A 16 11.87 14.12 -5.67
C SER A 16 10.46 14.44 -6.18
N GLN A 17 9.43 14.04 -5.43
CA GLN A 17 8.04 14.27 -5.78
C GLN A 17 7.66 15.76 -5.64
N PRO A 18 6.65 16.26 -6.39
CA PRO A 18 6.29 17.68 -6.39
C PRO A 18 5.87 18.15 -4.99
N MET A 19 6.40 19.28 -4.54
CA MET A 19 6.14 19.82 -3.20
C MET A 19 4.81 20.58 -3.12
N GLU A 20 3.71 19.90 -3.45
CA GLU A 20 2.35 20.40 -3.28
C GLU A 20 1.74 19.80 -2.01
N VAL A 21 1.25 20.66 -1.11
CA VAL A 21 0.73 20.24 0.20
C VAL A 21 -0.41 19.25 0.07
N ASP A 22 -1.31 19.46 -0.89
CA ASP A 22 -2.45 18.57 -1.12
C ASP A 22 -2.00 17.16 -1.54
N ARG A 23 -1.01 17.06 -2.43
CA ARG A 23 -0.46 15.77 -2.89
C ARG A 23 0.30 15.04 -1.79
N ILE A 24 1.11 15.77 -1.03
CA ILE A 24 1.82 15.22 0.14
C ILE A 24 0.81 14.67 1.15
N LEU A 25 -0.25 15.42 1.43
CA LEU A 25 -1.25 15.02 2.41
C LEU A 25 -2.02 13.77 1.96
N MET A 26 -2.43 13.71 0.69
CA MET A 26 -3.09 12.51 0.12
C MET A 26 -2.16 11.30 0.16
N PHE A 27 -0.90 11.45 -0.27
CA PHE A 27 0.09 10.37 -0.25
C PHE A 27 0.36 9.89 1.17
N ALA A 28 0.52 10.81 2.13
CA ALA A 28 0.71 10.48 3.53
C ALA A 28 -0.51 9.76 4.13
N ALA A 29 -1.72 10.24 3.85
CA ALA A 29 -2.95 9.63 4.34
C ALA A 29 -3.11 8.18 3.84
N VAL A 30 -2.91 7.94 2.54
CA VAL A 30 -3.01 6.59 1.96
C VAL A 30 -2.00 5.63 2.61
N ASN A 31 -0.74 6.06 2.77
CA ASN A 31 0.30 5.23 3.39
C ASN A 31 0.02 4.97 4.88
N ILE A 32 -0.45 5.96 5.63
CA ILE A 32 -0.78 5.80 7.06
C ILE A 32 -1.96 4.84 7.22
N LEU A 33 -3.02 4.99 6.42
CA LEU A 33 -4.18 4.09 6.44
C LEU A 33 -3.79 2.65 6.09
N THR A 34 -2.98 2.46 5.05
CA THR A 34 -2.46 1.15 4.65
C THR A 34 -1.65 0.51 5.79
N ALA A 35 -0.78 1.29 6.44
CA ALA A 35 0.00 0.82 7.58
C ALA A 35 -0.87 0.42 8.79
N LEU A 36 -1.95 1.17 9.07
CA LEU A 36 -2.89 0.84 10.15
C LEU A 36 -3.64 -0.47 9.87
N VAL A 37 -4.05 -0.72 8.62
CA VAL A 37 -4.70 -1.98 8.22
C VAL A 37 -3.72 -3.16 8.29
N ALA A 38 -2.49 -2.99 7.83
CA ALA A 38 -1.46 -4.02 7.96
C ALA A 38 -1.18 -4.36 9.44
N GLN A 39 -1.13 -3.32 10.29
CA GLN A 39 -0.90 -3.48 11.73
C GLN A 39 -2.07 -4.19 12.42
N SER A 40 -3.32 -3.88 12.07
CA SER A 40 -4.50 -4.55 12.66
C SER A 40 -4.56 -6.03 12.28
N LEU A 41 -4.20 -6.39 11.04
CA LEU A 41 -4.04 -7.79 10.62
C LEU A 41 -2.92 -8.49 11.38
N GLY A 42 -1.77 -7.83 11.56
CA GLY A 42 -0.67 -8.38 12.36
C GLY A 42 -1.06 -8.63 13.81
N LEU A 43 -1.80 -7.70 14.43
CA LEU A 43 -2.35 -7.83 15.78
C LEU A 43 -3.37 -8.98 15.86
N LEU A 44 -4.25 -9.12 14.87
CA LEU A 44 -5.22 -10.21 14.80
C LEU A 44 -4.54 -11.58 14.74
N ILE A 45 -3.54 -11.75 13.87
CA ILE A 45 -2.77 -12.99 13.75
C ILE A 45 -2.01 -13.27 15.05
N GLY A 46 -1.38 -12.24 15.64
CA GLY A 46 -0.64 -12.37 16.89
C GLY A 46 -1.53 -12.72 18.09
N ALA A 47 -2.79 -12.26 18.10
CA ALA A 47 -3.75 -12.59 19.16
C ALA A 47 -4.36 -13.99 18.99
N ALA A 48 -4.56 -14.45 17.75
CA ALA A 48 -5.21 -15.71 17.45
C ALA A 48 -4.26 -16.93 17.51
N MET A 49 -2.95 -16.72 17.32
CA MET A 49 -1.99 -17.80 17.06
C MET A 49 -0.87 -17.87 18.11
N LYS A 50 -0.24 -19.05 18.22
CA LYS A 50 1.04 -19.22 18.95
C LYS A 50 2.19 -18.59 18.16
N ILE A 51 3.23 -18.15 18.87
CA ILE A 51 4.38 -17.41 18.30
C ILE A 51 5.01 -18.15 17.12
N GLU A 52 5.25 -19.46 17.24
CA GLU A 52 5.87 -20.26 16.18
C GLU A 52 5.02 -20.25 14.89
N THR A 53 3.72 -20.51 14.99
CA THR A 53 2.80 -20.50 13.84
C THR A 53 2.58 -19.09 13.28
N GLY A 54 2.53 -18.08 14.16
CA GLY A 54 2.33 -16.68 13.79
C GLY A 54 3.44 -16.13 12.89
N VAL A 55 4.69 -16.52 13.14
CA VAL A 55 5.85 -16.11 12.32
C VAL A 55 5.74 -16.66 10.90
N TYR A 56 5.25 -17.90 10.72
CA TYR A 56 5.03 -18.47 9.38
C TYR A 56 3.83 -17.85 8.66
N LEU A 57 2.78 -17.47 9.40
CA LEU A 57 1.58 -16.85 8.83
C LEU A 57 1.82 -15.45 8.25
N GLY A 58 2.81 -14.71 8.73
CA GLY A 58 3.14 -13.38 8.22
C GLY A 58 3.44 -13.38 6.72
N PRO A 59 4.47 -14.11 6.25
CA PRO A 59 4.77 -14.22 4.83
C PRO A 59 3.63 -14.87 4.03
N VAL A 60 3.01 -15.93 4.57
CA VAL A 60 1.93 -16.67 3.89
C VAL A 60 0.72 -15.78 3.60
N THR A 61 0.41 -14.84 4.49
CA THR A 61 -0.68 -13.86 4.27
C THR A 61 -0.24 -12.67 3.43
N THR A 62 1.00 -12.20 3.58
CA THR A 62 1.50 -11.01 2.87
C THR A 62 1.71 -11.28 1.37
N ILE A 63 2.28 -12.43 1.00
CA ILE A 63 2.57 -12.79 -0.40
C ILE A 63 1.32 -12.69 -1.30
N PRO A 64 0.19 -13.34 -0.99
CA PRO A 64 -1.00 -13.25 -1.85
C PRO A 64 -1.55 -11.82 -1.89
N VAL A 65 -1.58 -11.10 -0.77
CA VAL A 65 -2.07 -9.71 -0.75
C VAL A 65 -1.24 -8.81 -1.68
N VAL A 66 0.09 -9.01 -1.73
CA VAL A 66 0.99 -8.29 -2.63
C VAL A 66 0.85 -8.74 -4.08
N LEU A 67 0.74 -10.05 -4.35
CA LEU A 67 0.57 -10.57 -5.72
C LEU A 67 -0.69 -10.04 -6.39
N PHE A 68 -1.80 -9.97 -5.63
CA PHE A 68 -3.09 -9.46 -6.11
C PHE A 68 -3.26 -7.94 -5.95
N SER A 69 -2.18 -7.21 -5.67
CA SER A 69 -2.22 -5.73 -5.56
C SER A 69 -2.36 -5.01 -6.90
N GLY A 70 -2.21 -5.72 -8.03
CA GLY A 70 -2.23 -5.14 -9.38
C GLY A 70 -0.87 -4.67 -9.89
N PHE A 71 0.19 -4.74 -9.06
CA PHE A 71 1.56 -4.43 -9.50
C PHE A 71 2.27 -5.62 -10.16
N PHE A 72 2.12 -6.83 -9.60
CA PHE A 72 2.84 -8.03 -10.08
C PHE A 72 2.07 -8.85 -11.12
N ILE A 73 0.73 -8.81 -11.07
CA ILE A 73 -0.16 -9.55 -11.96
C ILE A 73 -1.19 -8.57 -12.49
N ASN A 74 -1.32 -8.49 -13.82
CA ASN A 74 -2.38 -7.72 -14.46
C ASN A 74 -3.75 -8.33 -14.14
N PHE A 75 -4.74 -7.48 -13.91
CA PHE A 75 -6.09 -7.91 -13.54
C PHE A 75 -6.72 -8.86 -14.59
N ASP A 76 -6.40 -8.68 -15.87
CA ASP A 76 -6.90 -9.50 -16.97
C ASP A 76 -6.33 -10.93 -16.99
N ALA A 77 -5.20 -11.16 -16.31
CA ALA A 77 -4.57 -12.47 -16.20
C ALA A 77 -5.09 -13.28 -14.99
N ILE A 78 -5.93 -12.68 -14.13
CA ILE A 78 -6.44 -13.32 -12.92
C ILE A 78 -7.68 -14.15 -13.27
N PRO A 79 -7.70 -15.45 -12.97
CA PRO A 79 -8.87 -16.28 -13.23
C PRO A 79 -10.07 -15.80 -12.39
N GLU A 80 -11.28 -15.85 -12.96
CA GLU A 80 -12.51 -15.31 -12.34
C GLU A 80 -12.74 -15.79 -10.90
N TYR A 81 -12.38 -17.04 -10.59
CA TYR A 81 -12.53 -17.60 -9.24
C TYR A 81 -11.64 -16.92 -8.17
N LEU A 82 -10.53 -16.29 -8.56
CA LEU A 82 -9.61 -15.56 -7.66
C LEU A 82 -9.84 -14.05 -7.66
N SER A 83 -10.74 -13.55 -8.52
CA SER A 83 -11.00 -12.11 -8.66
C SER A 83 -11.39 -11.44 -7.33
N TRP A 84 -12.17 -12.12 -6.47
CA TRP A 84 -12.58 -11.60 -5.17
C TRP A 84 -11.40 -11.24 -4.26
N LEU A 85 -10.28 -11.96 -4.36
CA LEU A 85 -9.10 -11.73 -3.51
C LEU A 85 -8.46 -10.37 -3.81
N THR A 86 -8.60 -9.88 -5.04
CA THR A 86 -8.15 -8.53 -5.43
C THR A 86 -8.96 -7.42 -4.75
N TYR A 87 -10.24 -7.66 -4.41
CA TYR A 87 -11.08 -6.70 -3.68
C TYR A 87 -10.83 -6.73 -2.17
N VAL A 88 -10.28 -7.82 -1.65
CA VAL A 88 -9.91 -7.94 -0.24
C VAL A 88 -8.51 -7.35 0.03
N SER A 89 -7.65 -7.28 -0.99
CA SER A 89 -6.29 -6.75 -0.84
C SER A 89 -6.28 -5.25 -0.54
N TYR A 90 -5.96 -4.89 0.70
CA TYR A 90 -5.74 -3.49 1.09
C TYR A 90 -4.52 -2.86 0.39
N ILE A 91 -3.55 -3.68 -0.04
CA ILE A 91 -2.36 -3.19 -0.77
C ILE A 91 -2.75 -2.72 -2.17
N ARG A 92 -3.76 -3.33 -2.82
CA ARG A 92 -4.30 -2.83 -4.09
C ARG A 92 -4.75 -1.37 -3.95
N TYR A 93 -5.62 -1.10 -2.99
CA TYR A 93 -6.14 0.24 -2.76
C TYR A 93 -5.07 1.21 -2.31
N GLY A 94 -4.10 0.76 -1.49
CA GLY A 94 -2.95 1.56 -1.09
C GLY A 94 -2.08 1.95 -2.29
N PHE A 95 -1.81 1.02 -3.20
CA PHE A 95 -1.02 1.26 -4.40
C PHE A 95 -1.73 2.18 -5.40
N GLU A 96 -3.00 1.89 -5.71
CA GLU A 96 -3.83 2.72 -6.60
C GLU A 96 -4.00 4.14 -6.04
N GLY A 97 -4.29 4.27 -4.74
CA GLY A 97 -4.39 5.57 -4.07
C GLY A 97 -3.07 6.34 -4.07
N ALA A 98 -1.93 5.67 -3.86
CA ALA A 98 -0.62 6.29 -3.95
C ALA A 98 -0.33 6.79 -5.37
N MET A 99 -0.61 5.98 -6.40
CA MET A 99 -0.48 6.36 -7.80
C MET A 99 -1.37 7.57 -8.14
N LEU A 100 -2.63 7.58 -7.71
CA LEU A 100 -3.55 8.69 -7.94
C LEU A 100 -3.10 9.97 -7.23
N SER A 101 -2.57 9.87 -6.00
CA SER A 101 -2.08 11.04 -5.26
C SER A 101 -0.89 11.73 -5.94
N VAL A 102 -0.02 10.95 -6.60
CA VAL A 102 1.19 11.45 -7.27
C VAL A 102 0.91 11.88 -8.71
N TYR A 103 0.18 11.06 -9.48
CA TYR A 103 0.02 11.21 -10.93
C TYR A 103 -1.36 11.68 -11.37
N GLY A 104 -2.37 11.64 -10.49
CA GLY A 104 -3.73 12.07 -10.79
C GLY A 104 -3.98 13.57 -10.61
N TYR A 105 -5.25 13.95 -10.65
CA TYR A 105 -5.75 15.32 -10.42
C TYR A 105 -5.11 16.39 -11.31
N ASP A 106 -5.30 16.25 -12.63
CA ASP A 106 -4.90 17.22 -13.68
C ASP A 106 -3.55 17.91 -13.39
N ARG A 107 -2.54 17.08 -13.17
CA ARG A 107 -1.22 17.52 -12.71
C ARG A 107 -0.56 18.45 -13.73
N GLU A 108 -0.04 19.57 -13.25
CA GLU A 108 0.79 20.46 -14.08
C GLU A 108 2.04 19.74 -14.58
N LYS A 109 2.46 20.07 -15.81
CA LYS A 109 3.64 19.45 -16.43
C LYS A 109 4.86 19.65 -15.53
N LEU A 110 5.52 18.54 -15.20
CA LEU A 110 6.80 18.59 -14.51
C LEU A 110 7.81 19.42 -15.31
N LYS A 111 8.52 20.31 -14.63
CA LYS A 111 9.71 20.94 -15.21
C LYS A 111 10.78 19.85 -15.37
N CYS A 112 10.87 19.29 -16.57
CA CYS A 112 12.00 18.46 -16.96
C CYS A 112 13.23 19.37 -17.09
N SER A 113 14.37 18.95 -16.53
CA SER A 113 15.67 19.55 -16.84
C SER A 113 16.16 19.09 -18.20
#